data_AF-A0A1Z4RY50-F1
#
_entry.id   AF-A0A1Z4RY50-F1
#
_cell.length_a   1.000
_cell.length_b   1.000
_cell.length_c   1.000
_cell.angle_alpha   90.00
_cell.angle_beta   90.00
_cell.angle_gamma   90.00
#
_symmetry.space_group_name_H-M   'P 1'
#
loop_
_entity.id
_entity.type
_entity.pdbx_description
1 polymer ?
#
loop_
_entity_poly.entity_id
_entity_poly.type
_entity_poly.pdbx_seq_one_letter_code
_entity_poly.pdbx_strand_id
1 'polypeptide(L)'
;MSKDKVRISPNLSKPYKQKLDKRLEQEKISQGELIEKLLDTYEQYEQLKAENDKLKAENQKLKNKSNKVKFGELSYSLLGLKVHHNQDGSLKEDEIKIVDEAIKNSGLSLAEIVHSGTLQRAKYFNSIAKSQGKLDSMSESELKEQTFKGVANYRISQAIETIQNHNDNQTEKSHKICITKGIVFKITGSNRQTINKFFDTYQTMIEDHNNKHQLTDSDNRKGKNYDLKQVLGI
;
A
#
# COMPACT_ATOMS: atom_id res chain seq x y z
N MET A 1 -40.14 -54.32 42.21
CA MET A 1 -40.83 -53.02 42.10
C MET A 1 -41.74 -53.09 40.89
N SER A 2 -43.05 -52.95 41.09
CA SER A 2 -44.05 -52.99 40.00
C SER A 2 -43.86 -51.75 39.13
N LYS A 3 -43.57 -51.94 37.84
CA LYS A 3 -43.57 -50.85 36.86
C LYS A 3 -45.04 -50.47 36.62
N ASP A 4 -45.50 -49.37 37.21
CA ASP A 4 -46.82 -48.82 36.91
C ASP A 4 -46.87 -48.53 35.40
N LYS A 5 -47.74 -49.26 34.70
CA LYS A 5 -47.96 -49.08 33.26
C LYS A 5 -48.64 -47.73 33.07
N VAL A 6 -47.88 -46.72 32.66
CA VAL A 6 -48.42 -45.43 32.21
C VAL A 6 -49.31 -45.69 30.99
N ARG A 7 -50.63 -45.65 31.19
CA ARG A 7 -51.61 -45.76 30.10
C ARG A 7 -51.85 -44.38 29.52
N ILE A 8 -51.75 -44.28 28.20
CA ILE A 8 -52.12 -43.08 27.44
C ILE A 8 -53.58 -42.72 27.77
N SER A 9 -53.83 -41.44 28.02
CA SER A 9 -55.16 -40.92 28.40
C SER A 9 -56.28 -41.44 27.49
N PRO A 10 -57.47 -41.76 28.03
CA PRO A 10 -58.58 -42.31 27.25
C PRO A 10 -59.08 -41.39 26.11
N ASN A 11 -58.71 -40.10 26.15
CA ASN A 11 -59.20 -39.04 25.27
C ASN A 11 -58.49 -38.92 23.90
N LEU A 12 -57.63 -39.87 23.52
CA LEU A 12 -57.03 -39.84 22.19
C LEU A 12 -58.10 -40.05 21.11
N SER A 13 -58.15 -39.19 20.09
CA SER A 13 -59.17 -39.31 19.04
C SER A 13 -58.98 -40.60 18.23
N LYS A 14 -60.09 -41.15 17.72
CA LYS A 14 -60.12 -42.40 16.93
C LYS A 14 -59.03 -42.48 15.83
N PRO A 15 -58.78 -41.42 15.02
CA PRO A 15 -57.73 -41.49 14.00
C PRO A 15 -56.31 -41.54 14.57
N TYR A 16 -56.02 -40.93 15.72
CA TYR A 16 -54.70 -41.02 16.33
C TYR A 16 -54.47 -42.38 17.01
N LYS A 17 -55.52 -42.99 17.58
CA LYS A 17 -55.43 -44.36 18.12
C LYS A 17 -55.08 -45.36 17.02
N GLN A 18 -55.77 -45.29 15.87
CA GLN A 18 -55.47 -46.16 14.73
C GLN A 18 -54.05 -45.98 14.19
N LYS A 19 -53.53 -44.74 14.16
CA LYS A 19 -52.13 -44.48 13.77
C LYS A 19 -51.14 -45.06 14.78
N LEU A 20 -51.44 -44.94 16.07
CA LEU A 20 -50.62 -45.49 17.16
C LEU A 20 -50.55 -47.01 17.07
N ASP A 21 -51.70 -47.68 16.97
CA ASP A 21 -51.79 -49.14 16.90
C ASP A 21 -51.06 -49.69 15.68
N LYS A 22 -51.24 -49.05 14.51
CA LYS A 22 -50.51 -49.39 13.28
C LYS A 22 -48.99 -49.26 13.47
N ARG A 23 -48.53 -48.23 14.18
CA ARG A 23 -47.09 -47.99 14.43
C ARG A 23 -46.51 -49.06 15.37
N LEU A 24 -47.25 -49.41 16.42
CA LEU A 24 -46.87 -50.45 17.38
C LEU A 24 -46.77 -51.82 16.71
N GLU A 25 -47.72 -52.15 15.84
CA GLU A 25 -47.73 -53.39 15.08
C GLU A 25 -46.57 -53.45 14.06
N GLN A 26 -46.31 -52.35 13.35
CA GLN A 26 -45.21 -52.24 12.39
C GLN A 26 -43.83 -52.38 13.05
N GLU A 27 -43.63 -51.71 14.18
CA GLU A 27 -42.33 -51.69 14.88
C GLU A 27 -42.17 -52.86 15.86
N LYS A 28 -43.22 -53.64 16.13
CA LYS A 28 -43.26 -54.75 17.08
C LYS A 28 -42.80 -54.37 18.50
N ILE A 29 -43.19 -53.17 18.95
CA ILE A 29 -42.84 -52.62 20.25
C ILE A 29 -44.08 -52.34 21.09
N SER A 30 -43.90 -52.28 22.39
CA SER A 30 -44.92 -51.86 23.35
C SER A 30 -45.18 -50.36 23.31
N GLN A 31 -46.33 -49.93 23.85
CA GLN A 31 -46.64 -48.51 24.01
C GLN A 31 -45.60 -47.76 24.83
N GLY A 32 -45.03 -48.39 25.86
CA GLY A 32 -43.99 -47.80 26.69
C GLY A 32 -42.71 -47.53 25.90
N GLU A 33 -42.24 -48.52 25.13
CA GLU A 33 -41.05 -48.40 24.28
C GLU A 33 -41.23 -47.35 23.17
N LEU A 34 -42.45 -47.23 22.62
CA LEU A 34 -42.75 -46.18 21.64
C LEU A 34 -42.70 -44.78 22.29
N ILE A 35 -43.18 -44.64 23.53
CA ILE A 35 -43.11 -43.37 24.28
C ILE A 35 -41.65 -43.01 24.58
N GLU A 36 -40.84 -43.98 25.03
CA GLU A 36 -39.41 -43.77 25.27
C GLU A 36 -38.69 -43.31 23.99
N LYS A 37 -38.90 -43.99 22.85
CA LYS A 37 -38.35 -43.54 21.55
C LYS A 37 -38.79 -42.13 21.16
N LEU A 38 -40.05 -41.76 21.42
CA LEU A 38 -40.57 -40.42 21.12
C LEU A 38 -39.92 -39.35 21.99
N LEU A 39 -39.68 -39.65 23.27
CA LEU A 39 -38.96 -38.75 24.17
C LEU A 39 -37.51 -38.56 23.72
N ASP A 40 -36.79 -39.64 23.40
CA ASP A 40 -35.42 -39.57 22.88
C ASP A 40 -35.34 -38.74 21.59
N THR A 41 -36.29 -38.97 20.68
CA THR A 41 -36.37 -38.22 19.41
C THR A 41 -36.63 -36.74 19.66
N TYR A 42 -37.50 -36.41 20.63
CA TYR A 42 -37.81 -35.02 20.98
C TYR A 42 -36.60 -34.33 21.64
N GLU A 43 -35.88 -35.02 22.52
CA GLU A 43 -34.64 -34.49 23.11
C GLU A 43 -33.57 -34.22 22.04
N GLN A 44 -33.37 -35.16 21.10
CA GLN A 44 -32.46 -34.96 19.96
C GLN A 44 -32.88 -33.76 19.10
N TYR A 45 -34.18 -33.58 18.86
CA TYR A 45 -34.69 -32.44 18.12
C TYR A 45 -34.40 -31.11 18.82
N GLU A 46 -34.62 -31.02 20.14
CA GLU A 46 -34.31 -29.81 20.91
C GLU A 46 -32.79 -29.50 20.90
N GLN A 47 -31.93 -30.52 20.99
CA GLN A 47 -30.48 -30.35 20.86
C GLN A 47 -30.08 -29.81 19.47
N LEU A 48 -30.59 -30.41 18.40
CA LEU A 48 -30.33 -29.98 17.02
C LEU A 48 -30.85 -28.55 16.76
N LYS A 49 -32.01 -28.21 17.31
CA LYS A 49 -32.58 -26.86 17.21
C LYS A 49 -31.68 -25.83 17.89
N ALA A 50 -31.21 -26.12 19.11
CA ALA A 50 -30.28 -25.26 19.83
C ALA A 50 -28.94 -25.09 19.09
N GLU A 51 -28.42 -26.14 18.46
CA GLU A 51 -27.21 -26.07 17.63
C GLU A 51 -27.43 -25.21 16.37
N ASN A 52 -28.56 -25.37 15.69
CA ASN A 52 -28.90 -24.58 14.51
C ASN A 52 -29.02 -23.08 14.84
N ASP A 53 -29.61 -22.75 15.98
CA ASP A 53 -29.70 -21.36 16.44
C ASP A 53 -28.32 -20.76 16.76
N LYS A 54 -27.40 -21.56 17.35
CA LYS A 54 -25.99 -21.15 17.52
C LYS A 54 -25.30 -20.91 16.18
N LEU A 55 -25.45 -21.82 15.22
CA LEU A 55 -24.86 -21.70 13.88
C LEU A 55 -25.40 -20.49 13.12
N LYS A 56 -26.68 -20.16 13.24
CA LYS A 56 -27.26 -18.93 12.66
C LYS A 56 -26.64 -17.68 13.28
N ALA A 57 -26.48 -17.65 14.61
CA ALA A 57 -25.85 -16.52 15.29
C ALA A 57 -24.37 -16.34 14.89
N GLU A 58 -23.63 -17.44 14.74
CA GLU A 58 -22.24 -17.41 14.28
C GLU A 58 -22.12 -16.94 12.82
N ASN A 59 -22.96 -17.47 11.93
CA ASN A 59 -23.02 -17.02 10.54
C ASN A 59 -23.33 -15.53 10.42
N GLN A 60 -24.22 -15.00 11.26
CA GLN A 60 -24.51 -13.56 11.29
C GLN A 60 -23.29 -12.75 11.74
N LYS A 61 -22.54 -13.22 12.75
CA LYS A 61 -21.28 -12.59 13.18
C LYS A 61 -20.22 -12.59 12.07
N LEU A 62 -20.11 -13.71 11.33
CA LEU A 62 -19.17 -13.83 10.21
C LEU A 62 -19.52 -12.90 9.04
N LYS A 63 -20.81 -12.79 8.68
CA LYS A 63 -21.29 -11.82 7.67
C LYS A 63 -20.94 -10.39 8.05
N ASN A 64 -21.16 -10.00 9.31
CA ASN A 64 -20.83 -8.67 9.79
C ASN A 64 -19.32 -8.39 9.75
N LYS A 65 -18.48 -9.37 10.13
CA LYS A 65 -17.02 -9.25 10.03
C LYS A 65 -16.56 -9.11 8.57
N SER A 66 -17.08 -9.95 7.67
CA SER A 66 -16.74 -9.90 6.24
C SER A 66 -17.10 -8.56 5.60
N ASN A 67 -18.28 -8.01 5.91
CA ASN A 67 -18.68 -6.69 5.41
C ASN A 67 -17.77 -5.57 5.92
N LYS A 68 -17.32 -5.63 7.19
CA LYS A 68 -16.39 -4.65 7.75
C LYS A 68 -15.02 -4.69 7.05
N VAL A 69 -14.51 -5.88 6.74
CA VAL A 69 -13.25 -6.06 5.98
C VAL A 69 -13.39 -5.48 4.57
N LYS A 70 -14.47 -5.83 3.85
CA LYS A 70 -14.72 -5.30 2.50
C LYS A 70 -14.82 -3.79 2.44
N PHE A 71 -15.48 -3.16 3.43
CA PHE A 71 -15.57 -1.69 3.49
C PHE A 71 -14.21 -1.03 3.76
N GLY A 72 -13.38 -1.64 4.62
CA GLY A 72 -12.00 -1.20 4.83
C GLY A 72 -11.17 -1.27 3.55
N GLU A 73 -11.19 -2.42 2.87
CA GLU A 73 -10.48 -2.62 1.60
C GLU A 73 -10.93 -1.63 0.51
N LEU A 74 -12.25 -1.39 0.38
CA LEU A 74 -12.77 -0.38 -0.55
C LEU A 74 -12.27 1.03 -0.21
N SER A 75 -12.26 1.40 1.07
CA SER A 75 -11.80 2.73 1.49
C SER A 75 -10.32 2.96 1.19
N TYR A 76 -9.47 1.94 1.37
CA TYR A 76 -8.05 2.02 1.05
C TYR A 76 -7.81 2.03 -0.47
N SER A 77 -8.55 1.21 -1.24
CA SER A 77 -8.44 1.20 -2.70
C SER A 77 -8.90 2.51 -3.33
N LEU A 78 -9.96 3.15 -2.82
CA LEU A 78 -10.43 4.47 -3.28
C LEU A 78 -9.38 5.58 -3.07
N LEU A 79 -8.52 5.40 -2.08
CA LEU A 79 -7.39 6.29 -1.78
C LEU A 79 -6.14 5.97 -2.62
N GLY A 80 -6.22 5.00 -3.53
CA GLY A 80 -5.11 4.60 -4.39
C GLY A 80 -4.01 3.81 -3.67
N LEU A 81 -4.25 3.37 -2.43
CA LEU A 81 -3.33 2.49 -1.71
C LEU A 81 -3.42 1.09 -2.31
N LYS A 82 -2.27 0.54 -2.72
CA LYS A 82 -2.24 -0.77 -3.35
C LYS A 82 -2.16 -1.84 -2.27
N VAL A 83 -3.19 -2.69 -2.21
CA VAL A 83 -3.12 -3.94 -1.46
C VAL A 83 -2.30 -4.92 -2.29
N HIS A 84 -1.07 -5.21 -1.89
CA HIS A 84 -0.21 -6.13 -2.62
C HIS A 84 -0.22 -7.50 -1.93
N HIS A 85 -0.67 -8.50 -2.65
CA HIS A 85 -0.62 -9.88 -2.16
C HIS A 85 0.71 -10.52 -2.56
N ASN A 86 1.29 -11.29 -1.65
CA ASN A 86 2.34 -12.26 -1.91
C ASN A 86 1.80 -13.39 -2.81
N GLN A 87 2.71 -14.17 -3.39
CA GLN A 87 2.35 -15.30 -4.26
C GLN A 87 1.54 -16.41 -3.56
N ASP A 88 1.55 -16.42 -2.22
CA ASP A 88 0.76 -17.32 -1.37
C ASP A 88 -0.56 -16.71 -0.89
N GLY A 89 -0.90 -15.49 -1.34
CA GLY A 89 -2.10 -14.76 -0.92
C GLY A 89 -1.97 -14.02 0.42
N SER A 90 -0.81 -14.05 1.08
CA SER A 90 -0.57 -13.24 2.28
C SER A 90 -0.30 -11.77 1.92
N LEU A 91 -0.69 -10.82 2.76
CA LEU A 91 -0.43 -9.39 2.51
C LEU A 91 1.08 -9.11 2.60
N LYS A 92 1.65 -8.38 1.62
CA LYS A 92 2.97 -7.76 1.80
C LYS A 92 2.88 -6.80 2.99
N GLU A 93 4.02 -6.40 3.58
CA GLU A 93 4.05 -5.38 4.63
C GLU A 93 3.65 -4.02 4.03
N ASP A 94 2.37 -3.92 3.74
CA ASP A 94 1.74 -2.97 2.84
C ASP A 94 1.51 -1.65 3.56
N GLU A 95 1.44 -0.58 2.78
CA GLU A 95 1.12 0.79 3.19
C GLU A 95 -0.08 0.85 4.17
N ILE A 96 -0.98 -0.13 4.12
CA ILE A 96 -2.09 -0.32 5.07
C ILE A 96 -1.60 -0.51 6.50
N LYS A 97 -0.59 -1.36 6.77
CA LYS A 97 -0.07 -1.54 8.13
C LYS A 97 0.48 -0.23 8.69
N ILE A 98 1.20 0.53 7.86
CA ILE A 98 1.75 1.84 8.22
C ILE A 98 0.61 2.82 8.55
N VAL A 99 -0.45 2.82 7.74
CA VAL A 99 -1.62 3.67 7.94
C VAL A 99 -2.41 3.25 9.18
N ASP A 100 -2.62 1.96 9.42
CA ASP A 100 -3.30 1.43 10.60
C ASP A 100 -2.54 1.75 11.88
N GLU A 101 -1.21 1.65 11.86
CA GLU A 101 -0.35 2.09 12.97
C GLU A 101 -0.45 3.60 13.17
N ALA A 102 -0.47 4.40 12.10
CA ALA A 102 -0.64 5.84 12.18
C ALA A 102 -2.00 6.22 12.78
N ILE A 103 -3.09 5.55 12.39
CA ILE A 103 -4.43 5.72 12.98
C ILE A 103 -4.38 5.41 14.48
N LYS A 104 -3.80 4.26 14.84
CA LYS A 104 -3.70 3.80 16.24
C LYS A 104 -2.90 4.78 17.11
N ASN A 105 -1.79 5.30 16.60
CA ASN A 105 -0.86 6.15 17.35
C ASN A 105 -1.31 7.62 17.42
N SER A 106 -1.97 8.12 16.37
CA SER A 106 -2.42 9.52 16.31
C SER A 106 -3.83 9.73 16.87
N GLY A 107 -4.66 8.68 16.92
CA GLY A 107 -6.08 8.78 17.25
C GLY A 107 -6.92 9.46 16.16
N LEU A 108 -6.32 9.78 15.01
CA LEU A 108 -7.00 10.41 13.87
C LEU A 108 -7.67 9.36 12.99
N SER A 109 -8.76 9.76 12.33
CA SER A 109 -9.38 8.95 11.29
C SER A 109 -8.50 8.88 10.03
N LEU A 110 -8.73 7.84 9.21
CA LEU A 110 -8.07 7.69 7.91
C LEU A 110 -8.23 8.95 7.04
N ALA A 111 -9.42 9.54 7.02
CA ALA A 111 -9.72 10.74 6.23
C ALA A 111 -8.88 11.95 6.68
N GLU A 112 -8.70 12.14 7.99
CA GLU A 112 -7.89 13.24 8.55
C GLU A 112 -6.41 13.06 8.25
N ILE A 113 -5.90 11.81 8.33
CA ILE A 113 -4.52 11.48 7.99
C ILE A 113 -4.26 11.77 6.51
N VAL A 114 -5.14 11.29 5.62
CA VAL A 114 -5.04 11.53 4.18
C VAL A 114 -5.10 13.02 3.87
N HIS A 115 -6.07 13.75 4.43
CA HIS A 115 -6.24 15.17 4.20
C HIS A 115 -4.99 15.95 4.64
N SER A 116 -4.49 15.68 5.84
CA SER A 116 -3.32 16.35 6.40
C SER A 116 -2.04 16.03 5.61
N GLY A 117 -1.81 14.76 5.28
CA GLY A 117 -0.66 14.33 4.50
C GLY A 117 -0.67 14.91 3.08
N THR A 118 -1.83 14.91 2.42
CA THR A 118 -2.00 15.50 1.09
C THR A 118 -1.78 17.01 1.12
N LEU A 119 -2.36 17.70 2.10
CA LEU A 119 -2.18 19.15 2.27
C LEU A 119 -0.72 19.51 2.55
N GLN A 120 -0.04 18.74 3.39
CA GLN A 120 1.39 18.95 3.69
C GLN A 120 2.24 18.75 2.43
N ARG A 121 1.97 17.70 1.65
CA ARG A 121 2.66 17.43 0.39
C ARG A 121 2.41 18.52 -0.66
N ALA A 122 1.17 19.01 -0.76
CA ALA A 122 0.82 20.13 -1.65
C ALA A 122 1.52 21.43 -1.23
N LYS A 123 1.54 21.75 0.07
CA LYS A 123 2.30 22.90 0.61
C LYS A 123 3.79 22.79 0.29
N TYR A 124 4.36 21.59 0.41
CA TYR A 124 5.75 21.32 0.05
C TYR A 124 6.01 21.56 -1.44
N PHE A 125 5.19 21.03 -2.35
CA PHE A 125 5.33 21.28 -3.79
C PHE A 125 5.18 22.76 -4.15
N ASN A 126 4.21 23.46 -3.54
CA ASN A 126 4.05 24.90 -3.73
C ASN A 126 5.26 25.69 -3.22
N SER A 127 5.85 25.27 -2.10
CA SER A 127 7.09 25.87 -1.60
C SER A 127 8.25 25.66 -2.56
N ILE A 128 8.40 24.45 -3.10
CA ILE A 128 9.43 24.16 -4.11
C ILE A 128 9.21 25.02 -5.36
N ALA A 129 7.99 25.06 -5.90
CA ALA A 129 7.69 25.81 -7.11
C ALA A 129 7.96 27.32 -6.95
N LYS A 130 7.58 27.90 -5.82
CA LYS A 130 7.90 29.31 -5.49
C LYS A 130 9.40 29.54 -5.35
N SER A 131 10.09 28.62 -4.68
CA SER A 131 11.55 28.65 -4.57
C SER A 131 12.21 28.52 -5.93
N GLN A 132 11.70 27.67 -6.83
CA GLN A 132 12.22 27.45 -8.17
C GLN A 132 12.12 28.71 -9.02
N GLY A 133 10.94 29.35 -9.08
CA GLY A 133 10.79 30.63 -9.79
C GLY A 133 11.68 31.74 -9.23
N LYS A 134 11.98 31.71 -7.93
CA LYS A 134 12.96 32.62 -7.32
C LYS A 134 14.40 32.29 -7.74
N LEU A 135 14.76 31.02 -7.86
CA LEU A 135 16.08 30.57 -8.30
C LEU A 135 16.37 30.97 -9.75
N ASP A 136 15.36 30.87 -10.63
CA ASP A 136 15.51 31.23 -12.05
C ASP A 136 15.79 32.73 -12.25
N SER A 137 15.36 33.57 -11.30
CA SER A 137 15.59 35.03 -11.31
C SER A 137 16.88 35.49 -10.61
N MET A 138 17.61 34.57 -9.95
CA MET A 138 18.80 34.92 -9.15
C MET A 138 20.09 34.83 -9.97
N SER A 139 21.00 35.77 -9.73
CA SER A 139 22.37 35.72 -10.27
C SER A 139 23.17 34.57 -9.66
N GLU A 140 24.25 34.16 -10.33
CA GLU A 140 25.09 33.03 -9.86
C GLU A 140 25.78 33.33 -8.50
N SER A 141 26.09 34.60 -8.23
CA SER A 141 26.60 35.03 -6.92
C SER A 141 25.55 34.84 -5.83
N GLU A 142 24.30 35.24 -6.09
CA GLU A 142 23.20 35.07 -5.14
C GLU A 142 22.90 33.58 -4.90
N LEU A 143 22.94 32.75 -5.94
CA LEU A 143 22.73 31.30 -5.84
C LEU A 143 23.78 30.60 -4.95
N LYS A 144 25.01 31.11 -4.91
CA LYS A 144 26.07 30.55 -4.04
C LYS A 144 25.85 30.86 -2.57
N GLU A 145 25.21 31.98 -2.25
CA GLU A 145 24.93 32.43 -0.88
C GLU A 145 23.67 31.79 -0.28
N GLN A 146 22.74 31.31 -1.12
CA GLN A 146 21.50 30.69 -0.66
C GLN A 146 21.71 29.25 -0.16
N THR A 147 21.12 28.94 1.00
CA THR A 147 21.23 27.63 1.68
C THR A 147 19.92 26.85 1.75
N PHE A 148 18.81 27.37 1.21
CA PHE A 148 17.52 26.70 1.30
C PHE A 148 17.45 25.42 0.43
N LYS A 149 16.60 24.46 0.85
CA LYS A 149 16.43 23.16 0.18
C LYS A 149 16.08 23.37 -1.31
N GLY A 150 16.89 22.81 -2.21
CA GLY A 150 16.68 22.85 -3.65
C GLY A 150 17.74 23.62 -4.44
N VAL A 151 18.41 24.61 -3.82
CA VAL A 151 19.44 25.44 -4.47
C VAL A 151 20.56 24.58 -5.06
N ALA A 152 21.03 23.59 -4.31
CA ALA A 152 22.10 22.69 -4.76
C ALA A 152 21.65 21.83 -5.95
N ASN A 153 20.43 21.29 -5.93
CA ASN A 153 19.90 20.52 -7.05
C ASN A 153 19.73 21.40 -8.29
N TYR A 154 19.25 22.63 -8.12
CA TYR A 154 19.13 23.57 -9.22
C TYR A 154 20.48 23.92 -9.85
N ARG A 155 21.50 24.24 -9.04
CA ARG A 155 22.87 24.46 -9.53
C ARG A 155 23.43 23.25 -10.28
N ILE A 156 23.15 22.05 -9.79
CA ILE A 156 23.56 20.80 -10.46
C ILE A 156 22.83 20.66 -11.81
N SER A 157 21.51 20.86 -11.85
CA SER A 157 20.73 20.83 -13.09
C SER A 157 21.24 21.84 -14.11
N GLN A 158 21.44 23.10 -13.70
CA GLN A 158 21.97 24.16 -14.55
C GLN A 158 23.35 23.79 -15.10
N ALA A 159 24.27 23.32 -14.26
CA ALA A 159 25.59 22.89 -14.72
C ALA A 159 25.54 21.74 -15.74
N ILE A 160 24.63 20.78 -15.54
CA ILE A 160 24.42 19.68 -16.48
C ILE A 160 23.86 20.21 -17.80
N GLU A 161 22.85 21.06 -17.76
CA GLU A 161 22.24 21.66 -18.95
C GLU A 161 23.26 22.50 -19.74
N THR A 162 24.10 23.29 -19.07
CA THR A 162 25.20 24.02 -19.72
C THR A 162 26.17 23.08 -20.44
N ILE A 163 26.54 21.95 -19.82
CA ILE A 163 27.40 20.94 -20.46
C ILE A 163 26.69 20.29 -21.66
N GLN A 164 25.40 19.98 -21.52
CA GLN A 164 24.61 19.38 -22.61
C GLN A 164 24.56 20.31 -23.82
N ASN A 165 24.19 21.57 -23.59
CA ASN A 165 24.15 22.60 -24.63
C ASN A 165 25.52 22.85 -25.25
N HIS A 166 26.59 22.88 -24.45
CA HIS A 166 27.96 22.98 -24.97
C HIS A 166 28.28 21.79 -25.89
N ASN A 167 28.07 20.56 -25.42
CA ASN A 167 28.40 19.34 -26.17
C ASN A 167 27.59 19.19 -27.47
N ASP A 168 26.35 19.65 -27.49
CA ASP A 168 25.49 19.66 -28.67
C ASP A 168 25.97 20.68 -29.72
N ASN A 169 26.61 21.77 -29.29
CA ASN A 169 27.19 22.79 -30.17
C ASN A 169 28.64 22.48 -30.63
N GLN A 170 29.30 21.48 -30.04
CA GLN A 170 30.64 21.07 -30.47
C GLN A 170 30.58 19.97 -31.53
N THR A 171 31.36 20.12 -32.59
CA THR A 171 31.55 19.08 -33.62
C THR A 171 32.56 18.03 -33.16
N GLU A 172 33.71 18.48 -32.67
CA GLU A 172 34.82 17.61 -32.26
C GLU A 172 34.60 17.02 -30.86
N LYS A 173 34.79 15.70 -30.73
CA LYS A 173 34.72 15.00 -29.45
C LYS A 173 35.72 15.57 -28.43
N SER A 174 36.89 16.03 -28.89
CA SER A 174 37.94 16.59 -28.05
C SER A 174 37.52 17.87 -27.31
N HIS A 175 36.50 18.59 -27.80
CA HIS A 175 35.97 19.81 -27.17
C HIS A 175 34.76 19.54 -26.26
N LYS A 176 34.24 18.31 -26.27
CA LYS A 176 33.13 17.89 -25.40
C LYS A 176 33.60 17.51 -24.01
N ILE A 177 32.67 17.54 -23.07
CA ILE A 177 32.86 17.28 -21.65
C ILE A 177 31.95 16.13 -21.23
N CYS A 178 32.51 15.08 -20.67
CA CYS A 178 31.73 13.98 -20.10
C CYS A 178 31.09 14.44 -18.78
N ILE A 179 29.78 14.23 -18.63
CA ILE A 179 29.06 14.59 -17.41
C ILE A 179 29.41 13.57 -16.33
N THR A 180 30.24 13.96 -15.38
CA THR A 180 30.61 13.13 -14.23
C THR A 180 30.45 13.89 -12.91
N LYS A 181 30.33 13.15 -11.81
CA LYS A 181 30.19 13.70 -10.46
C LYS A 181 31.32 14.70 -10.14
N GLY A 182 32.53 14.42 -10.60
CA GLY A 182 33.70 15.29 -10.41
C GLY A 182 33.62 16.61 -11.17
N ILE A 183 33.15 16.57 -12.42
CA ILE A 183 32.94 17.76 -13.26
C ILE A 183 31.83 18.64 -12.64
N VAL A 184 30.70 18.04 -12.28
CA VAL A 184 29.59 18.75 -11.63
C VAL A 184 30.04 19.37 -10.30
N PHE A 185 30.85 18.67 -9.51
CA PHE A 185 31.44 19.22 -8.29
C PHE A 185 32.32 20.44 -8.56
N LYS A 186 33.21 20.38 -9.57
CA LYS A 186 34.10 21.49 -9.94
C LYS A 186 33.33 22.74 -10.38
N ILE A 187 32.24 22.56 -11.13
CA ILE A 187 31.40 23.67 -11.60
C ILE A 187 30.62 24.28 -10.43
N THR A 188 29.88 23.43 -9.71
CA THR A 188 28.83 23.90 -8.77
C THR A 188 29.33 24.16 -7.36
N GLY A 189 30.43 23.51 -6.93
CA GLY A 189 30.87 23.49 -5.53
C GLY A 189 29.91 22.79 -4.58
N SER A 190 28.91 22.06 -5.08
CA SER A 190 27.88 21.43 -4.25
C SER A 190 28.42 20.25 -3.44
N ASN A 191 27.77 19.95 -2.31
CA ASN A 191 28.16 18.81 -1.47
C ASN A 191 28.08 17.46 -2.24
N ARG A 192 29.10 16.59 -2.07
CA ARG A 192 29.19 15.29 -2.75
C ARG A 192 28.00 14.37 -2.51
N GLN A 193 27.42 14.37 -1.31
CA GLN A 193 26.23 13.57 -1.00
C GLN A 193 25.02 14.01 -1.83
N THR A 194 24.85 15.32 -2.00
CA THR A 194 23.79 15.88 -2.84
C THR A 194 23.99 15.52 -4.30
N ILE A 195 25.23 15.64 -4.80
CA ILE A 195 25.59 15.24 -6.17
C ILE A 195 25.32 13.75 -6.38
N ASN A 196 25.72 12.89 -5.44
CA ASN A 196 25.44 11.45 -5.52
C ASN A 196 23.94 11.18 -5.64
N LYS A 197 23.13 11.72 -4.71
CA LYS A 197 21.67 11.54 -4.75
C LYS A 197 21.04 12.04 -6.06
N PHE A 198 21.55 13.16 -6.58
CA PHE A 198 21.10 13.69 -7.87
C PHE A 198 21.43 12.71 -9.01
N PHE A 199 22.67 12.22 -9.08
CA PHE A 199 23.08 11.24 -10.07
C PHE A 199 22.29 9.94 -9.98
N ASP A 200 22.01 9.45 -8.77
CA ASP A 200 21.22 8.23 -8.58
C ASP A 200 19.77 8.42 -9.11
N THR A 201 19.22 9.63 -8.95
CA THR A 201 17.86 9.96 -9.46
C THR A 201 17.83 10.11 -10.98
N TYR A 202 18.87 10.69 -11.58
CA TYR A 202 18.91 11.07 -13.00
C TYR A 202 19.93 10.27 -13.82
N GLN A 203 20.31 9.09 -13.34
CA GLN A 203 21.40 8.28 -13.91
C GLN A 203 21.19 8.01 -15.40
N THR A 204 20.00 7.53 -15.76
CA THR A 204 19.66 7.18 -17.15
C THR A 204 19.81 8.38 -18.10
N MET A 205 19.30 9.56 -17.72
CA MET A 205 19.43 10.77 -18.55
C MET A 205 20.89 11.18 -18.77
N ILE A 206 21.72 11.07 -17.72
CA ILE A 206 23.14 11.40 -17.79
C ILE A 206 23.91 10.39 -18.65
N GLU A 207 23.62 9.09 -18.48
CA GLU A 207 24.21 8.01 -19.27
C GLU A 207 23.83 8.13 -20.75
N ASP A 208 22.56 8.38 -21.06
CA ASP A 208 22.06 8.56 -22.42
C ASP A 208 22.79 9.73 -23.12
N HIS A 209 22.99 10.85 -22.43
CA HIS A 209 23.74 11.99 -22.98
C HIS A 209 25.22 11.65 -23.23
N ASN A 210 25.88 11.04 -22.26
CA ASN A 210 27.28 10.63 -22.41
C ASN A 210 27.42 9.62 -23.56
N ASN A 211 26.49 8.66 -23.67
CA ASN A 211 26.46 7.66 -24.74
C ASN A 211 26.19 8.28 -26.11
N LYS A 212 25.26 9.24 -26.22
CA LYS A 212 24.96 10.00 -27.45
C LYS A 212 26.23 10.61 -28.07
N HIS A 213 27.15 11.07 -27.23
CA HIS A 213 28.42 11.67 -27.66
C HIS A 213 29.64 10.75 -27.49
N GLN A 214 29.43 9.49 -27.10
CA GLN A 214 30.47 8.48 -26.83
C GLN A 214 31.53 8.96 -25.83
N LEU A 215 31.11 9.69 -24.81
CA LEU A 215 31.97 10.32 -23.82
C LEU A 215 32.21 9.39 -22.62
N THR A 216 33.45 9.42 -22.14
CA THR A 216 33.93 8.69 -20.97
C THR A 216 34.64 9.65 -20.03
N ASP A 217 34.87 9.26 -18.78
CA ASP A 217 35.59 10.12 -17.83
C ASP A 217 37.03 10.46 -18.29
N SER A 218 37.63 9.62 -19.13
CA SER A 218 38.94 9.90 -19.73
C SER A 218 38.93 11.12 -20.64
N ASP A 219 37.81 11.41 -21.31
CA ASP A 219 37.66 12.56 -22.20
C ASP A 219 37.73 13.90 -21.41
N ASN A 220 37.54 13.86 -20.09
CA ASN A 220 37.69 15.02 -19.20
C ASN A 220 39.14 15.31 -18.79
N ARG A 221 40.11 14.48 -19.17
CA ARG A 221 41.55 14.71 -18.89
C ARG A 221 42.12 15.76 -19.84
N LYS A 222 41.71 17.01 -19.65
CA LYS A 222 42.25 18.16 -20.36
C LYS A 222 43.50 18.68 -19.63
N GLY A 223 44.48 19.21 -20.37
CA GLY A 223 45.78 19.62 -19.83
C GLY A 223 45.71 20.68 -18.71
N LYS A 224 46.86 20.99 -18.08
CA LYS A 224 46.96 21.87 -16.90
C LYS A 224 46.31 23.26 -17.03
N ASN A 225 46.13 23.77 -18.25
CA ASN A 225 45.58 25.10 -18.52
C ASN A 225 44.11 25.07 -18.96
N TYR A 226 43.42 23.93 -18.84
CA TYR A 226 42.02 23.84 -19.21
C TYR A 226 41.11 24.35 -18.09
N ASP A 227 40.56 25.55 -18.29
CA ASP A 227 39.52 26.09 -17.43
C ASP A 227 38.14 25.69 -17.95
N LEU A 228 37.52 24.76 -17.23
CA LEU A 228 36.18 24.26 -17.54
C LEU A 228 35.13 25.37 -17.52
N LYS A 229 35.26 26.34 -16.61
CA LYS A 229 34.30 27.42 -16.46
C LYS A 229 34.37 28.39 -17.63
N GLN A 230 35.60 28.77 -18.00
CA GLN A 230 35.85 29.59 -19.18
C GLN A 230 35.31 28.95 -20.47
N VAL A 231 35.49 27.62 -20.64
CA VAL A 231 34.97 26.90 -21.81
C VAL A 231 33.45 26.87 -21.85
N LEU A 232 32.80 26.76 -20.70
CA LEU A 232 31.34 26.72 -20.58
C LEU A 232 30.70 28.12 -20.52
N GLY A 233 31.50 29.19 -20.47
CA GLY A 233 31.02 30.57 -20.39
C GLY A 233 30.39 30.94 -19.04
N ILE A 234 30.89 30.33 -17.95
CA ILE A 234 30.40 30.50 -16.56
C ILE A 234 31.54 30.86 -15.59
#